data_AF-X1BMY0-F1
#
_entry.id   AF-X1BMY0-F1
#
_cell.length_a   1.000
_cell.length_b   1.000
_cell.length_c   1.000
_cell.angle_alpha   90.00
_cell.angle_beta   90.00
_cell.angle_gamma   90.00
#
_symmetry.space_group_name_H-M   'P 1'
#
loop_
_entity.id
_entity.type
_entity.pdbx_description
1 polymer ?
#
loop_
_entity_poly.entity_id
_entity_poly.type
_entity_poly.pdbx_seq_one_letter_code
_entity_poly.pdbx_strand_id
1 'polypeptide(L)'
;MDVLFESFGGGNPLSLEVMELNVYTNTTSPVIRGDSVEIIAELFSEGTPQEGIIITFEDVSENNPDLPQGITDSNGKCSIIVDINDQTVAGPHLIQA
;
A
#
# COMPACT_ATOMS: atom_id res chain seq x y z
N MET A 1 7.14 30.75 7.82
CA MET A 1 6.22 31.89 7.69
C MET A 1 5.23 31.49 6.62
N ASP A 2 4.05 31.05 7.02
CA ASP A 2 2.79 31.42 6.39
C ASP A 2 1.71 31.20 7.46
N VAL A 3 0.87 32.20 7.69
CA VAL A 3 -0.19 32.19 8.71
C VAL A 3 -1.48 32.31 7.93
N LEU A 4 -2.13 31.18 7.67
CA LEU A 4 -3.44 31.16 7.03
C LEU A 4 -4.50 31.54 8.07
N PHE A 5 -5.01 32.76 7.98
CA PHE A 5 -6.28 33.12 8.58
C PHE A 5 -7.38 32.83 7.57
N GLU A 6 -8.26 31.88 7.88
CA GLU A 6 -9.47 31.65 7.12
C GLU A 6 -10.71 32.03 7.94
N SER A 7 -11.27 33.16 7.50
CA SER A 7 -12.68 33.57 7.46
C SER A 7 -13.70 32.85 8.37
N PHE A 8 -14.34 33.65 9.21
CA PHE A 8 -15.57 33.35 9.94
C PHE A 8 -16.69 32.83 9.03
N GLY A 9 -17.30 31.68 9.39
CA GLY A 9 -18.61 31.30 8.87
C GLY A 9 -18.89 29.80 8.83
N GLY A 10 -19.37 29.22 9.95
CA GLY A 10 -20.35 28.12 10.00
C GLY A 10 -20.20 26.88 9.12
N GLY A 11 -19.03 26.59 8.57
CA GLY A 11 -18.73 25.34 7.87
C GLY A 11 -18.23 24.31 8.87
N ASN A 12 -18.69 23.06 8.74
CA ASN A 12 -18.01 21.93 9.36
C ASN A 12 -16.49 22.07 9.13
N PRO A 13 -15.63 21.79 10.12
CA PRO A 13 -14.21 21.64 9.83
C PRO A 13 -14.08 20.66 8.66
N LEU A 14 -13.22 20.97 7.69
CA LEU A 14 -12.77 19.97 6.73
C LEU A 14 -12.20 18.82 7.58
N SER A 15 -12.94 17.71 7.67
CA SER A 15 -12.41 16.48 8.25
C SER A 15 -11.27 16.09 7.32
N LEU A 16 -10.06 16.16 7.85
CA LEU A 16 -8.90 15.59 7.18
C LEU A 16 -9.13 14.08 7.30
N GLU A 17 -9.61 13.46 6.22
CA GLU A 17 -9.81 12.02 6.23
C GLU A 17 -8.45 11.35 6.41
N VAL A 18 -8.22 10.78 7.60
CA VAL A 18 -6.96 10.13 7.92
C VAL A 18 -7.03 8.69 7.41
N MET A 19 -6.37 8.45 6.29
CA MET A 19 -6.17 7.10 5.76
C MET A 19 -4.92 6.46 6.38
N GLU A 20 -5.08 5.23 6.86
CA GLU A 20 -4.04 4.38 7.40
C GLU A 20 -3.84 3.19 6.44
N LEU A 21 -2.66 3.10 5.85
CA LEU A 21 -2.27 2.00 4.96
C LEU A 21 -1.17 1.16 5.61
N ASN A 22 -1.45 -0.11 5.84
CA ASN A 22 -0.49 -1.08 6.35
C ASN A 22 -0.10 -2.04 5.24
N VAL A 23 1.20 -2.25 5.02
CA VAL A 23 1.72 -3.18 4.01
C VAL A 23 2.67 -4.17 4.66
N TYR A 24 2.46 -5.45 4.40
CA TYR A 24 3.30 -6.53 4.92
C TYR A 24 3.30 -7.73 3.99
N THR A 25 4.27 -8.62 4.18
CA THR A 25 4.40 -9.88 3.45
C THR A 25 3.93 -11.06 4.29
N ASN A 26 3.53 -12.14 3.63
CA ASN A 26 3.19 -13.41 4.31
C ASN A 26 4.39 -14.12 4.96
N THR A 27 5.62 -13.66 4.69
CA THR A 27 6.87 -14.24 5.20
C THR A 27 7.86 -13.15 5.59
N THR A 28 8.66 -13.41 6.62
CA THR A 28 9.82 -12.61 7.02
C THR A 28 11.15 -13.30 6.69
N SER A 29 11.10 -14.53 6.17
CA SER A 29 12.27 -15.27 5.73
C SER A 29 12.72 -14.77 4.36
N PRO A 30 14.05 -14.79 4.08
CA PRO A 30 14.53 -14.59 2.72
C PRO A 30 13.87 -15.59 1.77
N VAL A 31 13.35 -15.07 0.66
CA VAL A 31 12.77 -15.87 -0.42
C VAL A 31 13.81 -16.16 -1.50
N ILE A 32 13.70 -17.33 -2.11
CA ILE A 32 14.62 -17.77 -3.16
C ILE A 32 13.89 -17.85 -4.51
N ARG A 33 14.67 -17.92 -5.59
CA ARG A 33 14.10 -18.11 -6.92
C ARG A 33 13.32 -19.43 -6.99
N GLY A 34 12.12 -19.36 -7.55
CA GLY A 34 11.14 -20.44 -7.58
C GLY A 34 10.07 -20.32 -6.50
N ASP A 35 10.23 -19.43 -5.51
CA ASP A 35 9.20 -19.13 -4.52
C ASP A 35 8.21 -18.07 -5.02
N SER A 36 7.04 -18.02 -4.38
CA SER A 36 6.08 -16.93 -4.52
C SER A 36 5.85 -16.27 -3.16
N VAL A 37 5.84 -14.94 -3.14
CA VAL A 37 5.53 -14.14 -1.95
C VAL A 37 4.18 -13.49 -2.12
N GLU A 38 3.39 -13.48 -1.05
CA GLU A 38 2.16 -12.70 -1.00
C GLU A 38 2.43 -11.38 -0.27
N ILE A 39 2.13 -10.28 -0.94
CA ILE A 39 2.18 -8.92 -0.38
C ILE A 39 0.74 -8.51 -0.09
N ILE A 40 0.49 -8.09 1.14
CA ILE A 40 -0.83 -7.80 1.68
C ILE A 40 -0.86 -6.32 2.05
N ALA A 41 -1.92 -5.62 1.64
CA ALA A 41 -2.21 -4.27 2.08
C ALA A 41 -3.55 -4.22 2.81
N GLU A 42 -3.62 -3.42 3.87
CA GLU A 42 -4.84 -3.12 4.61
C GLU A 42 -5.03 -1.61 4.67
N LEU A 43 -6.20 -1.13 4.23
CA LEU A 43 -6.56 0.27 4.19
C LEU A 43 -7.72 0.57 5.14
N PHE A 44 -7.50 1.53 6.04
CA PHE A 44 -8.50 2.01 6.98
C PHE A 44 -8.64 3.53 6.88
N SER A 45 -9.84 4.04 7.13
CA SER A 45 -10.13 5.47 7.34
C SER A 45 -10.76 5.62 8.72
N GLU A 46 -10.09 6.33 9.62
CA GLU A 46 -10.51 6.49 11.03
C GLU A 46 -10.87 5.15 11.72
N GLY A 47 -10.10 4.08 11.43
CA GLY A 47 -10.33 2.73 11.95
C GLY A 47 -11.42 1.92 11.24
N THR A 48 -12.04 2.45 10.19
CA THR A 48 -13.03 1.76 9.36
C THR A 48 -12.38 1.20 8.09
N PRO A 49 -12.50 -0.10 7.78
CA PRO A 49 -11.93 -0.68 6.56
C PRO A 49 -12.53 -0.04 5.30
N GLN A 50 -11.68 0.20 4.30
CA GLN A 50 -12.09 0.81 3.04
C GLN A 50 -12.20 -0.22 1.92
N GLU A 51 -13.40 -0.45 1.42
CA GLU A 51 -13.70 -1.42 0.34
C GLU A 51 -13.68 -0.75 -1.05
N GLY A 52 -13.25 -1.50 -2.07
CA GLY A 52 -13.32 -1.07 -3.48
C GLY A 52 -12.26 -0.06 -3.89
N ILE A 53 -11.22 0.13 -3.06
CA ILE A 53 -10.11 1.04 -3.35
C ILE A 53 -9.01 0.28 -4.10
N ILE A 54 -8.48 0.89 -5.16
CA ILE A 54 -7.36 0.35 -5.92
C ILE A 54 -6.07 0.74 -5.19
N ILE A 55 -5.29 -0.27 -4.82
CA ILE A 55 -3.94 -0.13 -4.26
C ILE A 55 -2.93 -0.51 -5.34
N THR A 56 -1.96 0.38 -5.58
CA THR A 56 -0.89 0.15 -6.56
C THR A 56 0.39 -0.18 -5.82
N PHE A 57 0.92 -1.38 -6.05
CA PHE A 57 2.17 -1.81 -5.44
C PHE A 57 3.34 -1.45 -6.37
N GLU A 58 4.45 -1.03 -5.77
CA GLU A 58 5.65 -0.64 -6.47
C GLU A 58 6.90 -1.24 -5.79
N ASP A 59 7.80 -1.84 -6.56
CA ASP A 59 9.15 -2.14 -6.09
C ASP A 59 10.10 -1.00 -6.47
N VAL A 60 10.40 -0.13 -5.50
CA VAL A 60 11.24 1.06 -5.72
C VAL A 60 12.74 0.74 -5.72
N SER A 61 13.12 -0.53 -5.54
CA SER A 61 14.52 -0.98 -5.59
C SER A 61 14.94 -1.45 -6.97
N GLU A 62 13.98 -1.82 -7.82
CA GLU A 62 14.22 -2.27 -9.19
C GLU A 62 13.95 -1.17 -10.23
N ASN A 63 14.54 -1.34 -11.42
CA ASN A 63 14.37 -0.44 -12.56
C ASN A 63 13.11 -0.76 -13.39
N ASN A 64 12.30 -1.74 -12.95
CA ASN A 64 11.01 -2.11 -13.52
C ASN A 64 9.98 -2.30 -12.39
N PRO A 65 9.38 -1.21 -11.90
CA PRO A 65 8.83 -1.15 -10.55
C PRO A 65 7.36 -1.59 -10.47
N ASP A 66 6.70 -1.83 -11.61
CA ASP A 66 5.26 -2.08 -11.68
C ASP A 66 4.91 -3.50 -11.20
N LEU A 67 4.48 -3.61 -9.94
CA LEU A 67 3.82 -4.80 -9.44
C LEU A 67 2.31 -4.76 -9.78
N PRO A 68 1.60 -5.90 -9.73
CA PRO A 68 0.16 -5.93 -9.92
C PRO A 68 -0.57 -4.98 -8.95
N GLN A 69 -1.75 -4.51 -9.37
CA GLN A 69 -2.65 -3.76 -8.49
C GLN A 69 -3.60 -4.69 -7.75
N GLY A 70 -3.99 -4.29 -6.53
CA GLY A 70 -5.03 -4.94 -5.74
C GLY A 70 -6.26 -4.06 -5.59
N ILE A 71 -7.44 -4.66 -5.40
CA ILE A 71 -8.67 -3.94 -5.00
C ILE A 71 -9.04 -4.42 -3.60
N THR A 72 -9.28 -3.49 -2.68
CA THR A 72 -9.62 -3.83 -1.30
C THR A 72 -11.00 -4.49 -1.20
N ASP A 73 -11.10 -5.53 -0.37
CA ASP A 73 -12.33 -6.24 -0.05
C ASP A 73 -13.15 -5.53 1.05
N SER A 74 -14.24 -6.15 1.49
CA SER A 74 -15.09 -5.64 2.58
C SER A 74 -14.40 -5.52 3.94
N ASN A 75 -13.19 -6.07 4.09
CA ASN A 75 -12.34 -5.95 5.27
C ASN A 75 -11.21 -4.94 5.08
N GLY A 76 -11.21 -4.19 3.98
CA GLY A 76 -10.18 -3.22 3.65
C GLY A 76 -8.88 -3.86 3.18
N LYS A 77 -8.88 -5.16 2.83
CA LYS A 77 -7.67 -5.91 2.49
C LYS A 77 -7.57 -6.17 1.01
N CYS A 78 -6.36 -6.11 0.48
CA CYS A 78 -6.03 -6.71 -0.81
C CYS A 78 -4.68 -7.42 -0.72
N SER A 79 -4.45 -8.37 -1.63
CA SER A 79 -3.15 -8.99 -1.77
C SER A 79 -2.78 -9.21 -3.22
N ILE A 80 -1.47 -9.24 -3.46
CA ILE A 80 -0.87 -9.60 -4.74
C ILE A 80 0.14 -10.70 -4.51
N ILE A 81 0.34 -11.54 -5.53
CA ILE A 81 1.34 -12.59 -5.52
C ILE A 81 2.48 -12.15 -6.44
N VAL A 82 3.70 -12.20 -5.92
CA VAL A 82 4.93 -11.91 -6.66
C VAL A 82 5.76 -13.18 -6.76
N ASP A 83 5.98 -13.63 -7.99
CA ASP A 83 6.81 -14.81 -8.28
C ASP A 83 8.28 -14.43 -8.40
N ILE A 84 9.13 -14.98 -7.52
CA ILE A 84 10.57 -14.73 -7.52
C ILE A 84 11.21 -15.63 -8.58
N ASN A 85 11.70 -15.03 -9.67
CA ASN A 85 12.22 -15.78 -10.81
C ASN A 85 13.60 -15.26 -11.26
N ASP A 86 14.10 -15.76 -12.39
CA ASP A 86 15.43 -15.38 -12.88
C ASP A 86 15.53 -13.93 -13.37
N GLN A 87 14.41 -13.24 -13.58
CA GLN A 87 14.35 -11.81 -13.88
C GLN A 87 14.37 -10.93 -12.63
N THR A 88 14.03 -11.48 -11.45
CA THR A 88 14.08 -10.76 -10.18
C THR A 88 15.54 -10.51 -9.78
N VAL A 89 15.86 -9.27 -9.44
CA VAL A 89 17.19 -8.88 -8.96
C VAL A 89 17.42 -9.54 -7.61
N ALA A 90 18.65 -10.00 -7.35
CA ALA A 90 18.98 -10.55 -6.04
C ALA A 90 19.32 -9.40 -5.08
N GLY A 91 18.64 -9.32 -3.94
CA GLY A 91 18.94 -8.33 -2.91
C GLY A 91 17.74 -8.01 -2.02
N PRO A 92 17.87 -7.00 -1.15
CA PRO A 92 16.73 -6.42 -0.48
C PRO A 92 15.85 -5.66 -1.47
N HIS A 93 14.54 -5.90 -1.41
CA HIS A 93 13.53 -5.16 -2.16
C HIS A 93 12.72 -4.31 -1.18
N LEU A 94 12.49 -3.06 -1.55
CA LEU A 94 11.65 -2.12 -0.83
C LEU A 94 10.33 -1.98 -1.59
N ILE A 95 9.26 -2.45 -0.97
CA ILE A 95 7.92 -2.40 -1.56
C ILE A 95 7.14 -1.22 -0.96
N GLN A 96 6.48 -0.47 -1.83
CA GLN A 96 5.57 0.63 -1.49
C GLN A 96 4.16 0.33 -2.03
N ALA A 97 3.14 0.92 -1.40
CA ALA A 97 1.75 0.88 -1.86
C ALA A 97 1.02 2.21 -1.57
#